data_AF-A0A524EZK7-F1
#
_entry.id   AF-A0A524EZK7-F1
#
_cell.length_a   1.000
_cell.length_b   1.000
_cell.length_c   1.000
_cell.angle_alpha   90.00
_cell.angle_beta   90.00
_cell.angle_gamma   90.00
#
_symmetry.space_group_name_H-M   'P 1'
#
loop_
_entity.id
_entity.type
_entity.pdbx_description
1 polymer ?
#
loop_
_entity_poly.entity_id
_entity_poly.type
_entity_poly.pdbx_seq_one_letter_code
_entity_poly.pdbx_strand_id
1 'polypeptide(L)'
;MSEVSPKKLKGFARTIMGQLGILNESEYFKKNYNELDIIVLLINSDERIAALVTIKNAIVDVDGIKYDRKDPNEIKKLIKSTKWNGMLLVDTEQFFAIATGKMSTGGLLKLVLKRKLRGIKAMLSFAKLFGVIGHEMKKKAKAEKDKSES
;
A
#
# COMPACT_ATOMS: atom_id res chain seq x y z
N MET A 1 -9.48 -24.34 -5.11
CA MET A 1 -9.06 -23.29 -4.15
C MET A 1 -7.56 -23.17 -4.26
N SER A 2 -7.04 -22.12 -4.90
CA SER A 2 -5.59 -21.93 -4.99
C SER A 2 -5.11 -21.39 -3.65
N GLU A 3 -4.48 -22.26 -2.85
CA GLU A 3 -3.75 -21.88 -1.66
C GLU A 3 -2.68 -20.86 -2.05
N VAL A 4 -2.91 -19.59 -1.69
CA VAL A 4 -1.89 -18.55 -1.79
C VAL A 4 -0.85 -18.88 -0.74
N SER A 5 0.17 -19.66 -1.13
CA SER A 5 1.37 -19.86 -0.33
C SER A 5 1.87 -18.48 0.09
N PRO A 6 2.09 -18.21 1.40
CA PRO A 6 2.51 -16.89 1.84
C PRO A 6 3.84 -16.58 1.16
N LYS A 7 3.82 -15.66 0.17
CA LYS A 7 5.03 -15.08 -0.39
C LYS A 7 5.92 -14.70 0.80
N LYS A 8 7.19 -15.11 0.80
CA LYS A 8 8.14 -14.72 1.86
C LYS A 8 8.44 -13.22 1.72
N LEU A 9 7.47 -12.39 2.09
CA LEU A 9 7.59 -10.95 2.15
C LEU A 9 8.59 -10.63 3.25
N LYS A 10 9.67 -9.95 2.87
CA LYS A 10 10.73 -9.53 3.79
C LYS A 10 10.72 -8.01 3.90
N GLY A 11 10.98 -7.51 5.11
CA GLY A 11 11.10 -6.09 5.39
C GLY A 11 9.82 -5.33 5.02
N PHE A 12 9.99 -4.29 4.19
CA PHE A 12 8.98 -3.27 3.94
C PHE A 12 7.67 -3.76 3.32
N ALA A 13 7.74 -4.68 2.35
CA ALA A 13 6.54 -5.26 1.73
C ALA A 13 5.68 -6.01 2.75
N ARG A 14 6.32 -6.65 3.74
CA ARG A 14 5.62 -7.29 4.86
C ARG A 14 4.91 -6.27 5.74
N THR A 15 5.53 -5.11 5.99
CA THR A 15 4.91 -4.04 6.79
C THR A 15 3.68 -3.45 6.10
N ILE A 16 3.79 -3.13 4.80
CA ILE A 16 2.63 -2.66 4.02
C ILE A 16 1.54 -3.73 3.99
N MET A 17 1.90 -4.99 3.74
CA MET A 17 0.93 -6.09 3.76
C MET A 17 0.28 -6.26 5.14
N GLY A 18 1.00 -6.04 6.22
CA GLY A 18 0.43 -6.06 7.58
C GLY A 18 -0.60 -4.96 7.81
N GLN A 19 -0.40 -3.78 7.24
CA GLN A 19 -1.36 -2.67 7.33
C GLN A 19 -2.56 -2.86 6.40
N LEU A 20 -2.30 -3.08 5.11
CA LEU A 20 -3.35 -3.17 4.09
C LEU A 20 -4.07 -4.52 4.12
N GLY A 21 -3.42 -5.58 4.59
CA GLY A 21 -3.97 -6.93 4.63
C GLY A 21 -5.21 -7.05 5.53
N ILE A 22 -5.38 -6.15 6.50
CA ILE A 22 -6.60 -6.05 7.31
C ILE A 22 -7.84 -5.80 6.43
N LEU A 23 -7.68 -5.12 5.29
CA LEU A 23 -8.76 -4.89 4.34
C LEU A 23 -9.28 -6.19 3.73
N ASN A 24 -8.43 -7.21 3.56
CA ASN A 24 -8.86 -8.51 3.05
C ASN A 24 -9.83 -9.24 3.99
N GLU A 25 -9.92 -8.81 5.25
CA GLU A 25 -10.90 -9.32 6.22
C GLU A 25 -12.14 -8.42 6.35
N SER A 26 -12.08 -7.17 5.89
CA SER A 26 -13.19 -6.22 6.01
C SER A 26 -14.30 -6.50 5.00
N GLU A 27 -15.50 -6.79 5.49
CA GLU A 27 -16.70 -6.88 4.65
C GLU A 27 -17.03 -5.53 3.98
N TYR A 28 -16.77 -4.42 4.66
CA TYR A 28 -16.99 -3.09 4.10
C TYR A 28 -16.08 -2.87 2.89
N PHE A 29 -14.81 -3.23 3.01
CA PHE A 29 -13.88 -3.15 1.88
C PHE A 29 -14.33 -4.04 0.72
N LYS A 30 -14.67 -5.31 1.01
CA LYS A 30 -15.14 -6.27 0.00
C LYS A 30 -16.38 -5.79 -0.76
N LYS A 31 -17.32 -5.13 -0.08
CA LYS A 31 -18.56 -4.63 -0.68
C LYS A 31 -18.36 -3.34 -1.48
N ASN A 32 -17.54 -2.41 -0.99
CA ASN A 32 -17.44 -1.07 -1.57
C ASN A 32 -16.27 -0.89 -2.56
N TYR A 33 -15.35 -1.86 -2.61
CA TYR A 33 -14.12 -1.78 -3.41
C TYR A 33 -13.88 -3.04 -4.25
N ASN A 34 -14.93 -3.83 -4.54
CA ASN A 34 -14.85 -5.01 -5.41
C ASN A 34 -14.44 -4.66 -6.85
N GLU A 35 -14.87 -3.53 -7.38
CA GLU A 35 -14.52 -3.08 -8.74
C GLU A 35 -13.20 -2.31 -8.80
N LEU A 36 -12.53 -2.12 -7.65
CA LEU A 36 -11.26 -1.42 -7.61
C LEU A 36 -10.16 -2.28 -8.24
N ASP A 37 -9.57 -1.81 -9.33
CA ASP A 37 -8.38 -2.38 -9.98
C ASP A 37 -7.27 -1.31 -10.02
N ILE A 38 -6.39 -1.33 -9.01
CA ILE A 38 -5.24 -0.44 -8.91
C ILE A 38 -3.96 -1.21 -8.64
N ILE A 39 -2.89 -0.79 -9.30
CA ILE A 39 -1.54 -1.30 -9.09
C ILE A 39 -0.63 -0.10 -8.84
N VAL A 40 -0.20 0.05 -7.60
CA VAL A 40 0.58 1.17 -7.12
C VAL A 40 2.02 0.76 -6.89
N LEU A 41 2.93 1.44 -7.59
CA LEU A 41 4.37 1.29 -7.40
C LEU A 41 4.88 2.36 -6.43
N LEU A 42 5.26 1.95 -5.22
CA LEU A 42 5.92 2.79 -4.23
C LEU A 42 7.42 2.57 -4.32
N ILE A 43 8.19 3.63 -4.60
CA ILE A 43 9.63 3.56 -4.75
C ILE A 43 10.27 4.42 -3.65
N ASN A 44 11.17 3.84 -2.88
CA ASN A 44 12.03 4.60 -1.99
C ASN A 44 13.20 5.18 -2.81
N SER A 45 13.43 6.49 -2.79
CA SER A 45 14.52 7.14 -3.54
C SER A 45 15.91 6.94 -2.95
N ASP A 46 16.00 6.66 -1.64
CA ASP A 46 17.26 6.60 -0.93
C ASP A 46 17.73 5.15 -0.77
N GLU A 47 16.79 4.23 -0.63
CA GLU A 47 17.03 2.80 -0.44
C GLU A 47 16.69 1.96 -1.68
N ARG A 48 17.32 0.80 -1.77
CA ARG A 48 17.21 -0.17 -2.89
C ARG A 48 15.92 -1.00 -2.87
N ILE A 49 14.82 -0.39 -2.48
CA ILE A 49 13.55 -1.08 -2.23
C ILE A 49 12.37 -0.34 -2.82
N ALA A 50 11.46 -1.12 -3.39
CA ALA A 50 10.16 -0.69 -3.85
C ALA A 50 9.10 -1.70 -3.39
N ALA A 51 7.86 -1.25 -3.31
CA ALA A 51 6.70 -2.10 -3.07
C ALA A 51 5.71 -1.92 -4.21
N LEU A 52 5.28 -3.04 -4.80
CA LEU A 52 4.20 -3.08 -5.77
C LEU A 52 2.94 -3.54 -5.04
N VAL A 53 2.03 -2.61 -4.80
CA VAL A 53 0.75 -2.90 -4.17
C VAL A 53 -0.29 -3.13 -5.25
N THR A 54 -0.87 -4.32 -5.29
CA THR A 54 -1.92 -4.69 -6.22
C THR A 54 -3.23 -4.81 -5.45
N ILE A 55 -4.28 -4.15 -5.93
CA ILE A 55 -5.61 -4.23 -5.38
C ILE A 55 -6.55 -4.54 -6.52
N LYS A 56 -7.13 -5.74 -6.48
CA LYS A 56 -8.02 -6.23 -7.51
C LYS A 56 -9.09 -7.10 -6.90
N ASN A 57 -10.35 -6.91 -7.29
CA ASN A 57 -11.48 -7.70 -6.78
C ASN A 57 -11.57 -7.67 -5.25
N ALA A 58 -11.31 -6.52 -4.63
CA ALA A 58 -11.18 -6.35 -3.18
C ALA A 58 -10.19 -7.32 -2.50
N ILE A 59 -9.13 -7.70 -3.21
CA ILE A 59 -7.99 -8.43 -2.67
C ILE A 59 -6.78 -7.51 -2.77
N VAL A 60 -6.11 -7.32 -1.64
CA VAL A 60 -4.81 -6.66 -1.55
C VAL A 60 -3.71 -7.72 -1.60
N ASP A 61 -2.77 -7.53 -2.53
CA ASP A 61 -1.48 -8.21 -2.59
C ASP A 61 -0.35 -7.18 -2.60
N VAL A 62 0.81 -7.54 -2.06
CA VAL A 62 1.97 -6.65 -1.98
C VAL A 62 3.22 -7.43 -2.32
N ASP A 63 3.95 -6.99 -3.34
CA ASP A 63 5.24 -7.53 -3.72
C ASP A 63 6.37 -6.57 -3.34
N GLY A 64 7.43 -7.12 -2.74
CA GLY A 64 8.66 -6.37 -2.47
C GLY A 64 9.64 -6.52 -3.63
N ILE A 65 10.11 -5.40 -4.16
CA ILE A 65 11.07 -5.37 -5.27
C ILE A 65 12.36 -4.73 -4.78
N LYS A 66 13.48 -5.45 -4.94
CA LYS A 66 14.81 -4.88 -4.74
C LYS A 66 15.37 -4.45 -6.09
N TYR A 67 16.05 -3.32 -6.11
CA TYR A 67 16.68 -2.80 -7.33
C TYR A 67 18.06 -2.22 -7.00
N ASP A 68 18.99 -2.17 -7.95
CA ASP A 68 20.34 -1.66 -7.68
C ASP A 68 20.42 -0.13 -7.84
N ARG A 69 20.92 0.57 -6.82
CA ARG A 69 21.12 2.03 -6.87
C ARG A 69 22.35 2.44 -7.71
N LYS A 70 23.28 1.52 -7.98
CA LYS A 70 24.52 1.82 -8.73
C LYS A 70 24.27 2.10 -10.21
N ASP A 71 23.16 1.63 -10.76
CA ASP A 71 22.76 1.96 -12.13
C ASP A 71 21.64 3.02 -12.12
N PRO A 72 21.91 4.25 -12.62
CA PRO A 72 20.91 5.32 -12.67
C PRO A 72 19.68 4.99 -13.54
N ASN A 73 19.74 3.90 -14.32
CA ASN A 73 18.62 3.43 -15.14
C ASN A 73 17.78 2.35 -14.48
N GLU A 74 18.16 1.80 -13.32
CA GLU A 74 17.39 0.73 -12.67
C GLU A 74 15.98 1.17 -12.25
N ILE A 75 15.82 2.41 -11.76
CA ILE A 75 14.48 2.96 -11.50
C ILE A 75 13.67 3.01 -12.80
N LYS A 76 14.27 3.43 -13.92
CA LYS A 76 13.58 3.45 -15.22
C LYS A 76 13.23 2.04 -15.70
N LYS A 77 14.11 1.05 -15.49
CA LYS A 77 13.87 -0.36 -15.81
C LYS A 77 12.77 -0.95 -14.94
N LEU A 78 12.75 -0.67 -13.64
CA LEU A 78 11.69 -1.04 -12.72
C LEU A 78 10.35 -0.49 -13.20
N ILE A 79 10.30 0.80 -13.50
CA ILE A 79 9.11 1.48 -14.00
C ILE A 79 8.62 0.88 -15.33
N LYS A 80 9.52 0.41 -16.20
CA LYS A 80 9.16 -0.21 -17.49
C LYS A 80 8.77 -1.70 -17.37
N SER A 81 9.40 -2.43 -16.45
CA SER A 81 9.22 -3.88 -16.29
C SER A 81 8.01 -4.23 -15.41
N THR A 82 7.55 -3.30 -14.58
CA THR A 82 6.36 -3.49 -13.75
C THR A 82 5.13 -2.87 -14.40
N LYS A 83 4.01 -3.57 -14.33
CA LYS A 83 2.70 -3.01 -14.70
C LYS A 83 2.17 -2.25 -13.50
N TRP A 84 1.98 -0.94 -13.63
CA TRP A 84 1.43 -0.08 -12.60
C TRP A 84 0.50 0.95 -13.24
N ASN A 85 -0.50 1.40 -12.49
CA ASN A 85 -1.40 2.49 -12.89
C ASN A 85 -1.40 3.65 -11.88
N GLY A 86 -0.59 3.55 -10.82
CA GLY A 86 -0.18 4.64 -9.93
C GLY A 86 1.28 4.48 -9.55
N MET A 87 2.03 5.57 -9.45
CA MET A 87 3.42 5.53 -9.01
C MET A 87 3.70 6.68 -8.05
N LEU A 88 4.45 6.37 -6.99
CA LEU A 88 4.92 7.34 -6.04
C LEU A 88 6.39 7.09 -5.67
N LEU A 89 7.24 8.06 -5.98
CA LEU A 89 8.62 8.13 -5.50
C LEU A 89 8.63 8.95 -4.21
N VAL A 90 9.24 8.43 -3.14
CA VAL A 90 9.32 9.04 -1.81
C VAL A 90 10.68 8.77 -1.18
N ASP A 91 11.11 9.63 -0.26
CA ASP A 91 12.28 9.36 0.59
C ASP A 91 11.99 8.27 1.62
N THR A 92 13.01 7.81 2.32
CA THR A 92 12.92 6.71 3.29
C THR A 92 11.97 7.02 4.44
N GLU A 93 11.97 8.26 4.93
CA GLU A 93 11.10 8.69 6.01
C GLU A 93 9.62 8.61 5.60
N GLN A 94 9.27 9.20 4.46
CA GLN A 94 7.93 9.16 3.88
C GLN A 94 7.52 7.73 3.55
N PHE A 95 8.43 6.93 3.01
CA PHE A 95 8.21 5.53 2.68
C PHE A 95 7.84 4.73 3.95
N PHE A 96 8.62 4.86 5.02
CA PHE A 96 8.30 4.23 6.31
C PHE A 96 7.02 4.78 6.94
N ALA A 97 6.78 6.09 6.86
CA ALA A 97 5.57 6.68 7.39
C ALA A 97 4.31 6.12 6.70
N ILE A 98 4.37 5.87 5.39
CA ILE A 98 3.29 5.20 4.65
C ILE A 98 3.15 3.75 5.12
N ALA A 99 4.25 2.98 5.16
CA ALA A 99 4.16 1.56 5.50
C ALA A 99 3.76 1.27 6.94
N THR A 100 4.09 2.17 7.87
CA THR A 100 3.73 2.02 9.28
C THR A 100 2.36 2.62 9.60
N GLY A 101 1.68 3.23 8.63
CA GLY A 101 0.42 3.95 8.86
C GLY A 101 0.57 5.23 9.69
N LYS A 102 1.80 5.68 9.97
CA LYS A 102 2.07 6.97 10.65
C LYS A 102 1.68 8.16 9.78
N MET A 103 1.75 8.01 8.46
CA MET A 103 1.27 9.02 7.53
C MET A 103 -0.27 9.01 7.51
N SER A 104 -0.87 10.14 7.86
CA SER A 104 -2.32 10.30 7.77
C SER A 104 -2.80 10.26 6.31
N THR A 105 -4.04 9.84 6.08
CA THR A 105 -4.69 9.88 4.76
C THR A 105 -4.57 11.27 4.11
N GLY A 106 -4.78 12.33 4.89
CA GLY A 106 -4.64 13.72 4.40
C GLY A 106 -3.20 14.07 4.02
N GLY A 107 -2.21 13.60 4.79
CA GLY A 107 -0.79 13.76 4.47
C GLY A 107 -0.41 13.07 3.16
N LEU A 108 -0.86 11.83 2.97
CA LEU A 108 -0.63 11.07 1.75
C LEU A 108 -1.33 11.72 0.53
N LEU A 109 -2.58 12.17 0.69
CA LEU A 109 -3.30 12.92 -0.35
C LEU A 109 -2.56 14.21 -0.73
N LYS A 110 -2.07 14.97 0.25
CA LYS A 110 -1.28 16.19 0.01
C LYS A 110 0.01 15.89 -0.75
N LEU A 111 0.68 14.79 -0.42
CA LEU A 111 1.89 14.34 -1.11
C LEU A 111 1.59 13.95 -2.56
N VAL A 112 0.48 13.22 -2.78
CA VAL A 112 0.00 12.83 -4.10
C VAL A 112 -0.37 14.05 -4.97
N LEU A 113 -1.05 15.05 -4.39
CA LEU A 113 -1.49 16.25 -5.10
C LEU A 113 -0.34 17.22 -5.40
N LYS A 114 0.65 17.33 -4.50
CA LYS A 114 1.80 18.23 -4.68
C LYS A 114 2.80 17.71 -5.73
N ARG A 115 2.88 16.41 -5.93
CA ARG A 115 3.79 15.81 -6.92
C ARG A 115 3.04 15.63 -8.25
N LYS A 116 3.67 16.00 -9.38
CA LYS A 116 3.17 15.66 -10.73
C LYS A 116 3.36 14.16 -10.99
N LEU A 117 2.55 13.33 -10.34
CA LEU A 117 2.65 11.87 -10.41
C LEU A 117 1.90 11.32 -11.62
N ARG A 118 2.43 10.25 -12.20
CA ARG A 118 1.69 9.43 -13.16
C ARG A 118 0.69 8.56 -12.39
N GLY A 119 -0.55 8.52 -12.87
CA GLY A 119 -1.58 7.69 -12.24
C GLY A 119 -2.19 8.28 -10.97
N ILE A 120 -2.39 9.60 -10.93
CA ILE A 120 -2.93 10.30 -9.75
C ILE A 120 -4.27 9.72 -9.27
N LYS A 121 -5.15 9.26 -10.18
CA LYS A 121 -6.42 8.62 -9.80
C LYS A 121 -6.21 7.36 -8.97
N ALA A 122 -5.30 6.47 -9.40
CA ALA A 122 -4.95 5.27 -8.65
C ALA A 122 -4.32 5.61 -7.30
N MET A 123 -3.46 6.63 -7.26
CA MET A 123 -2.86 7.12 -6.01
C MET A 123 -3.88 7.73 -5.04
N LEU A 124 -4.88 8.46 -5.53
CA LEU A 124 -5.96 8.99 -4.71
C LEU A 124 -6.82 7.86 -4.13
N SER A 125 -7.17 6.85 -4.95
CA SER A 125 -7.87 5.65 -4.47
C SER A 125 -7.06 4.93 -3.41
N PHE A 126 -5.76 4.71 -3.65
CA PHE A 126 -4.84 4.11 -2.68
C PHE A 126 -4.80 4.89 -1.36
N ALA A 127 -4.70 6.22 -1.42
CA ALA A 127 -4.69 7.04 -0.22
C ALA A 127 -5.99 6.92 0.59
N LYS A 128 -7.16 6.87 -0.08
CA LYS A 128 -8.45 6.68 0.58
C LYS A 128 -8.54 5.37 1.37
N LEU A 129 -7.86 4.32 0.92
CA LEU A 129 -7.86 3.02 1.62
C LEU A 129 -7.26 3.10 3.02
N PHE A 130 -6.27 3.97 3.26
CA PHE A 130 -5.76 4.22 4.61
C PHE A 130 -6.82 4.83 5.54
N GLY A 131 -7.78 5.59 4.98
CA GLY A 131 -8.93 6.08 5.74
C GLY A 131 -9.86 4.94 6.16
N VAL A 132 -10.09 3.98 5.27
CA VAL A 132 -10.87 2.76 5.56
C VAL A 132 -10.18 1.91 6.62
N ILE A 133 -8.86 1.72 6.52
CA ILE A 133 -8.07 1.01 7.53
C ILE A 133 -8.22 1.69 8.90
N GLY A 134 -8.10 3.02 8.97
CA GLY A 134 -8.28 3.76 10.21
C GLY A 134 -9.67 3.56 10.84
N HIS A 135 -10.71 3.41 10.01
CA HIS A 135 -12.07 3.09 10.48
C HIS A 135 -12.16 1.64 10.99
N GLU A 136 -11.63 0.67 10.26
CA GLU A 136 -11.65 -0.75 10.65
C GLU A 136 -10.83 -1.03 11.92
N MET A 137 -9.66 -0.40 12.07
CA MET A 137 -8.85 -0.54 13.29
C MET A 137 -9.56 0.01 14.52
N LYS A 138 -10.26 1.15 14.41
CA LYS A 138 -11.07 1.70 15.50
C LYS A 138 -12.23 0.76 15.87
N LYS A 139 -12.87 0.15 14.87
CA LYS A 139 -13.97 -0.80 15.07
C LYS A 139 -13.47 -2.07 15.79
N LYS A 140 -12.35 -2.65 15.35
CA LYS A 140 -11.72 -3.81 16.01
C LYS A 140 -11.32 -3.48 17.45
N ALA A 141 -10.65 -2.34 17.69
CA ALA A 141 -10.24 -1.92 19.03
C ALA A 141 -11.42 -1.70 20.00
N LYS A 142 -12.55 -1.19 19.51
CA LYS A 142 -13.77 -1.06 20.32
C LYS A 142 -14.34 -2.43 20.69
N ALA A 143 -14.44 -3.34 19.72
CA ALA A 143 -14.96 -4.69 19.94
C ALA A 143 -14.08 -5.54 20.90
N GLU A 144 -12.77 -5.28 20.94
CA GLU A 144 -11.86 -5.93 21.89
C GLU A 144 -12.03 -5.38 23.32
N LYS A 145 -12.23 -4.07 23.48
CA LYS A 145 -12.50 -3.46 24.79
C LYS A 145 -13.82 -3.95 25.40
N ASP A 146 -14.89 -3.97 24.60
CA ASP A 146 -16.20 -4.44 25.06
C ASP A 146 -16.18 -5.92 25.51
N LYS A 147 -15.27 -6.73 24.95
CA LYS A 147 -15.06 -8.14 25.35
C LYS A 147 -14.16 -8.34 26.58
N SER A 148 -13.29 -7.38 26.90
CA SER A 148 -12.46 -7.44 28.11
C SER A 148 -13.16 -6.93 29.37
N GLU A 149 -14.29 -6.24 29.19
CA GLU A 149 -15.12 -5.67 30.26
C GLU A 149 -16.42 -6.48 30.52
N SER A 150 -16.63 -7.59 29.80
CA SER A 150 -17.73 -8.55 29.98
C SER A 150 -17.23 -9.86 30.55
#